data_AF-A0A7X3CV66-F1
#
_entry.id   AF-A0A7X3CV66-F1
#
_cell.length_a   1.000
_cell.length_b   1.000
_cell.length_c   1.000
_cell.angle_alpha   90.00
_cell.angle_beta   90.00
_cell.angle_gamma   90.00
#
_symmetry.space_group_name_H-M   'P 1'
#
loop_
_entity.id
_entity.type
_entity.pdbx_description
1 polymer ?
#
loop_
_entity_poly.entity_id
_entity_poly.type
_entity_poly.pdbx_seq_one_letter_code
_entity_poly.pdbx_strand_id
1 'polypeptide(L)'
;MYLEFEFTKPHRPFRHRFKTVWIKKGPSLLQDVFRIFNKLNEFSELYKEVKRWAQPLHHAANILNPDDDQTSESVRFHFQCLMQWLELTFTEEADQPMVSNFKSYTNGFWKGLFTCYDHPHVPRTNNDHERFFRQTKTRHRRMTGLRSWNEYIVRSGEFVVFVDDALRQPDVLSRLQGVTYEVFHAERNRWSKRLEEATKRRRFRSNPAKYLEKIENKYCALIGLS
;
A
#
# COMPACT_ATOMS: atom_id res chain seq x y z
N MET A 1 10.07 -2.86 -39.76
CA MET A 1 10.49 -4.10 -39.07
C MET A 1 9.44 -4.38 -38.02
N TYR A 2 8.42 -5.18 -38.37
CA TYR A 2 7.28 -5.44 -37.50
C TYR A 2 7.68 -6.52 -36.49
N LEU A 3 7.79 -6.16 -35.20
CA LEU A 3 7.85 -7.12 -34.11
C LEU A 3 6.41 -7.55 -33.80
N GLU A 4 6.09 -8.80 -34.11
CA GLU A 4 4.83 -9.43 -33.70
C GLU A 4 4.79 -9.53 -32.17
N PHE A 5 4.00 -8.67 -31.54
CA PHE A 5 3.67 -8.78 -30.13
C PHE A 5 2.56 -9.84 -29.96
N GLU A 6 2.95 -11.10 -29.75
CA GLU A 6 2.01 -12.17 -29.41
C GLU A 6 1.55 -12.04 -27.95
N PHE A 7 0.34 -11.52 -27.73
CA PHE A 7 -0.27 -11.42 -26.39
C PHE A 7 -1.18 -12.60 -26.00
N THR A 8 -1.29 -13.66 -26.80
CA THR A 8 -2.31 -14.69 -26.55
C THR A 8 -1.82 -16.12 -26.80
N LYS A 9 -1.65 -16.88 -25.71
CA LYS A 9 -1.82 -18.34 -25.77
C LYS A 9 -3.26 -18.68 -25.39
N PRO A 10 -4.04 -19.38 -26.25
CA PRO A 10 -5.39 -19.79 -25.90
C PRO A 10 -5.34 -20.84 -24.78
N HIS A 11 -5.94 -20.53 -23.63
CA HIS A 11 -6.18 -21.52 -22.59
C HIS A 11 -7.24 -22.50 -23.06
N ARG A 12 -6.88 -23.79 -23.13
CA ARG A 12 -7.83 -24.88 -23.37
C ARG A 12 -8.86 -24.91 -22.22
N PRO A 13 -10.18 -24.98 -22.50
CA PRO A 13 -11.16 -25.19 -21.45
C PRO A 13 -10.93 -26.56 -20.81
N PHE A 14 -11.00 -26.60 -19.48
CA PHE A 14 -10.87 -27.83 -18.71
C PHE A 14 -12.13 -28.70 -18.92
N ARG A 15 -12.13 -29.55 -19.96
CA ARG A 15 -13.22 -30.50 -20.21
C ARG A 15 -12.96 -31.79 -19.42
N HIS A 16 -13.61 -31.95 -18.28
CA HIS A 16 -13.70 -33.26 -17.64
C HIS A 16 -14.96 -33.99 -18.12
N ARG A 17 -14.74 -35.12 -18.80
CA ARG A 17 -15.78 -35.99 -19.35
C ARG A 17 -15.84 -37.28 -18.53
N PHE A 18 -16.39 -37.21 -17.31
CA PHE A 18 -16.65 -38.41 -16.51
C PHE A 18 -18.15 -38.65 -16.38
N LYS A 19 -18.57 -39.86 -16.75
CA LYS A 19 -19.97 -40.32 -16.77
C LYS A 19 -20.52 -40.32 -15.34
N THR A 20 -21.68 -39.70 -15.15
CA THR A 20 -22.45 -39.51 -13.91
C THR A 20 -22.84 -40.79 -13.15
N VAL A 21 -22.60 -41.97 -13.73
CA VAL A 21 -23.09 -43.26 -13.21
C VAL A 21 -22.32 -43.76 -11.98
N TRP A 22 -21.07 -43.34 -11.78
CA TRP A 22 -20.18 -43.86 -10.72
C TRP A 22 -20.29 -43.12 -9.37
N ILE A 23 -21.05 -42.03 -9.31
CA ILE A 23 -21.00 -41.05 -8.20
C ILE A 23 -21.88 -41.43 -7.00
N LYS A 24 -22.78 -42.41 -7.14
CA LYS A 24 -23.70 -42.80 -6.05
C LYS A 24 -23.05 -43.58 -4.87
N LYS A 25 -21.74 -43.89 -4.91
CA LYS A 25 -21.04 -44.66 -3.85
C LYS A 25 -19.62 -44.12 -3.50
N GLY A 26 -19.36 -42.81 -3.60
CA GLY A 26 -18.06 -42.22 -3.25
C GLY A 26 -17.98 -41.62 -1.83
N PRO A 27 -16.81 -41.60 -1.16
CA PRO A 27 -16.59 -40.96 0.15
C PRO A 27 -17.07 -39.51 0.16
N SER A 28 -17.63 -39.05 1.29
CA SER A 28 -18.28 -37.73 1.42
C SER A 28 -17.42 -36.55 0.92
N LEU A 29 -16.10 -36.64 1.07
CA LEU A 29 -15.14 -35.65 0.58
C LEU A 29 -15.18 -35.45 -0.94
N LEU A 30 -15.37 -36.50 -1.73
CA LEU A 30 -15.49 -36.36 -3.19
C LEU A 30 -16.79 -35.66 -3.57
N GLN A 31 -17.89 -35.95 -2.85
CA GLN A 31 -19.16 -35.26 -3.07
C GLN A 31 -19.07 -33.76 -2.71
N ASP A 32 -18.37 -33.42 -1.63
CA ASP A 32 -18.12 -32.03 -1.25
C ASP A 32 -17.26 -31.29 -2.27
N VAL A 33 -16.20 -31.92 -2.78
CA VAL A 33 -15.35 -31.37 -3.84
C VAL A 33 -16.16 -31.15 -5.13
N PHE A 34 -16.98 -32.11 -5.57
CA PHE A 34 -17.86 -31.93 -6.73
C PHE A 34 -18.88 -30.81 -6.52
N ARG A 35 -19.43 -30.68 -5.31
CA ARG A 35 -20.35 -29.58 -4.97
C ARG A 35 -19.67 -28.22 -5.09
N ILE A 36 -18.42 -28.11 -4.63
CA ILE A 36 -17.61 -26.89 -4.77
C ILE A 36 -17.37 -26.58 -6.26
N PHE A 37 -16.90 -27.57 -7.05
CA PHE A 37 -16.63 -27.36 -8.47
C PHE A 37 -17.89 -27.02 -9.29
N ASN A 38 -19.04 -27.61 -8.97
CA ASN A 38 -20.30 -27.27 -9.63
C ASN A 38 -20.75 -25.84 -9.32
N LYS A 39 -20.65 -25.41 -8.05
CA LYS A 39 -20.91 -24.01 -7.69
C LYS A 39 -19.93 -23.05 -8.37
N LEU A 40 -18.66 -23.41 -8.51
CA LEU A 40 -17.68 -22.59 -9.23
C LEU A 40 -18.00 -22.50 -10.73
N ASN A 41 -18.58 -23.54 -11.32
CA ASN A 41 -19.01 -23.54 -12.71
C ASN A 41 -20.12 -22.52 -12.99
N GLU A 42 -21.01 -22.26 -12.02
CA GLU A 42 -22.04 -21.21 -12.11
C GLU A 42 -21.42 -19.80 -12.29
N PHE A 43 -20.21 -19.59 -11.78
CA PHE A 43 -19.45 -18.34 -11.93
C PHE A 43 -18.46 -18.36 -13.10
N SER A 44 -18.48 -19.37 -13.97
CA SER A 44 -17.46 -19.52 -15.01
C SER A 44 -17.44 -18.37 -16.02
N GLU A 45 -18.60 -17.86 -16.44
CA GLU A 45 -18.68 -16.70 -17.34
C GLU A 45 -18.24 -15.40 -16.66
N LEU A 46 -18.72 -15.14 -15.43
CA LEU A 46 -18.28 -13.99 -14.64
C LEU A 46 -16.76 -14.02 -14.40
N TYR A 47 -16.21 -15.21 -14.11
CA TYR A 47 -14.77 -15.38 -13.96
C TYR A 47 -14.02 -15.10 -15.26
N LYS A 48 -14.55 -15.50 -16.43
CA LYS A 48 -13.94 -15.16 -17.72
C LYS A 48 -13.94 -13.66 -17.98
N GLU A 49 -15.02 -12.97 -17.67
CA GLU A 49 -15.11 -11.51 -17.78
C GLU A 49 -14.10 -10.82 -16.87
N VAL A 50 -14.06 -11.20 -15.59
CA VAL A 50 -13.07 -10.66 -14.63
C VAL A 50 -11.64 -10.96 -15.09
N LYS A 51 -11.38 -12.17 -15.58
CA LYS A 51 -10.06 -12.55 -16.08
C LYS A 51 -9.67 -11.75 -17.33
N ARG A 52 -10.63 -11.50 -18.23
CA ARG A 52 -10.45 -10.64 -19.40
C ARG A 52 -10.09 -9.22 -18.96
N TRP A 53 -10.84 -8.63 -18.02
CA TRP A 53 -10.57 -7.29 -17.48
C TRP A 53 -9.27 -7.21 -16.66
N ALA A 54 -8.78 -8.33 -16.13
CA ALA A 54 -7.49 -8.39 -15.45
C ALA A 54 -6.29 -8.44 -16.41
N GLN A 55 -6.47 -8.78 -17.69
CA GLN A 55 -5.36 -8.92 -18.63
C GLN A 55 -4.52 -7.64 -18.78
N PRO A 56 -5.10 -6.44 -18.96
CA PRO A 56 -4.32 -5.20 -19.03
C PRO A 56 -3.49 -4.95 -17.77
N LEU A 57 -4.02 -5.30 -16.60
CA LEU A 57 -3.31 -5.18 -15.32
C LEU A 57 -2.11 -6.14 -15.26
N HIS A 58 -2.25 -7.36 -15.76
CA HIS A 58 -1.15 -8.31 -15.85
C HIS A 58 -0.08 -7.85 -16.85
N HIS A 59 -0.47 -7.33 -18.01
CA HIS A 59 0.50 -6.78 -18.97
C HIS A 59 1.22 -5.56 -18.40
N ALA A 60 0.50 -4.65 -17.75
CA ALA A 60 1.08 -3.51 -17.04
C ALA A 60 2.10 -3.97 -15.98
N ALA A 61 1.72 -4.93 -15.14
CA ALA A 61 2.60 -5.49 -14.12
C ALA A 61 3.86 -6.12 -14.72
N ASN A 62 3.74 -6.85 -15.83
CA ASN A 62 4.89 -7.45 -16.52
C ASN A 62 5.81 -6.39 -17.12
N ILE A 63 5.26 -5.33 -17.72
CA ILE A 63 6.07 -4.23 -18.28
C ILE A 63 6.79 -3.45 -17.17
N LEU A 64 6.14 -3.25 -16.01
CA LEU A 64 6.74 -2.57 -14.85
C LEU A 64 7.61 -3.48 -13.98
N ASN A 65 7.61 -4.79 -14.22
CA ASN A 65 8.42 -5.70 -13.44
C ASN A 65 9.88 -5.48 -13.82
N PRO A 66 10.76 -5.16 -12.86
CA PRO A 66 12.12 -4.75 -13.14
C PRO A 66 12.95 -5.88 -13.74
N ASP A 67 13.66 -5.57 -14.82
CA ASP A 67 14.66 -6.42 -15.48
C ASP A 67 15.94 -5.60 -15.76
N ASP A 68 17.08 -6.26 -15.92
CA ASP A 68 18.41 -5.62 -16.00
C ASP A 68 18.56 -4.73 -17.26
N ASP A 69 17.82 -5.04 -18.34
CA ASP A 69 17.92 -4.36 -19.63
C ASP A 69 16.88 -3.23 -19.83
N GLN A 70 16.09 -2.90 -18.81
CA GLN A 70 15.02 -1.90 -18.93
C GLN A 70 15.50 -0.46 -18.72
N THR A 71 15.21 0.39 -19.71
CA THR A 71 15.37 1.85 -19.64
C THR A 71 14.01 2.55 -19.58
N SER A 72 13.96 3.80 -19.11
CA SER A 72 12.68 4.53 -19.06
C SER A 72 12.04 4.64 -20.45
N GLU A 73 12.84 4.79 -21.50
CA GLU A 73 12.39 4.88 -22.88
C GLU A 73 11.73 3.57 -23.33
N SER A 74 12.39 2.43 -23.11
CA SER A 74 11.83 1.12 -23.47
C SER A 74 10.53 0.80 -22.72
N VAL A 75 10.46 1.09 -21.42
CA VAL A 75 9.29 0.79 -20.60
C VAL A 75 8.15 1.73 -20.99
N ARG A 76 8.44 3.00 -21.25
CA ARG A 76 7.47 3.98 -21.73
C ARG A 76 6.90 3.58 -23.09
N PHE A 77 7.75 3.14 -24.02
CA PHE A 77 7.32 2.65 -25.32
C PHE A 77 6.36 1.45 -25.17
N HIS A 78 6.75 0.44 -24.38
CA HIS A 78 5.89 -0.72 -24.12
C HIS A 78 4.56 -0.32 -23.45
N PHE A 79 4.55 0.65 -22.53
CA PHE A 79 3.32 1.17 -21.94
C PHE A 79 2.43 1.88 -22.95
N GLN A 80 3.00 2.63 -23.90
CA GLN A 80 2.24 3.25 -24.99
C GLN A 80 1.59 2.19 -25.87
N CYS A 81 2.34 1.13 -26.23
CA CYS A 81 1.80 -0.01 -26.96
C CYS A 81 0.68 -0.71 -26.19
N LEU A 82 0.82 -0.88 -24.86
CA LEU A 82 -0.23 -1.44 -24.02
C LEU A 82 -1.50 -0.58 -24.04
N MET A 83 -1.36 0.75 -23.96
CA MET A 83 -2.49 1.68 -24.00
C MET A 83 -3.22 1.63 -25.34
N GLN A 84 -2.46 1.52 -26.45
CA GLN A 84 -3.05 1.37 -27.78
C GLN A 84 -3.74 0.00 -27.94
N TRP A 85 -3.10 -1.07 -27.48
CA TRP A 85 -3.70 -2.41 -27.48
C TRP A 85 -4.98 -2.48 -26.65
N LEU A 86 -5.01 -1.81 -25.49
CA LEU A 86 -6.19 -1.72 -24.63
C LEU A 86 -7.36 -1.10 -25.37
N GLU A 87 -7.14 0.01 -26.07
CA GLU A 87 -8.17 0.70 -26.87
C GLU A 87 -8.71 -0.15 -28.01
N LEU A 88 -7.83 -0.91 -28.68
CA LEU A 88 -8.21 -1.75 -29.82
C LEU A 88 -8.91 -3.05 -29.38
N THR A 89 -8.62 -3.55 -28.18
CA THR A 89 -9.11 -4.86 -27.71
C THR A 89 -10.39 -4.77 -26.88
N PHE A 90 -10.57 -3.67 -26.13
CA PHE A 90 -11.68 -3.47 -25.20
C PHE A 90 -12.63 -2.38 -25.73
N THR A 91 -13.37 -2.74 -26.79
CA THR A 91 -14.24 -1.81 -27.52
C THR A 91 -15.71 -1.87 -27.09
N GLU A 92 -16.09 -2.81 -26.23
CA GLU A 92 -17.48 -2.98 -25.80
C GLU A 92 -17.88 -1.88 -24.80
N GLU A 93 -19.17 -1.53 -24.76
CA GLU A 93 -19.67 -0.51 -23.82
C GLU A 93 -19.43 -0.93 -22.35
N ALA A 94 -19.55 -2.22 -22.06
CA ALA A 94 -19.28 -2.79 -20.74
C ALA A 94 -17.82 -2.59 -20.29
N ASP A 95 -16.86 -2.49 -21.22
CA ASP A 95 -15.44 -2.34 -20.88
C ASP A 95 -15.06 -0.89 -20.53
N GLN A 96 -15.88 0.09 -20.91
CA GLN A 96 -15.57 1.52 -20.79
C GLN A 96 -15.16 1.95 -19.38
N PRO A 97 -15.81 1.49 -18.28
CA PRO A 97 -15.38 1.84 -16.93
C PRO A 97 -13.96 1.34 -16.61
N MET A 98 -13.60 0.13 -17.06
CA MET A 98 -12.28 -0.45 -16.84
C MET A 98 -11.22 0.30 -17.65
N VAL A 99 -11.46 0.52 -18.94
CA VAL A 99 -10.55 1.24 -19.83
C VAL A 99 -10.33 2.67 -19.35
N SER A 100 -11.40 3.38 -18.99
CA SER A 100 -11.33 4.75 -18.47
C SER A 100 -10.53 4.83 -17.17
N ASN A 101 -10.80 3.93 -16.21
CA ASN A 101 -10.04 3.87 -14.96
C ASN A 101 -8.56 3.57 -15.21
N PHE A 102 -8.25 2.57 -16.05
CA PHE A 102 -6.88 2.20 -16.38
C PHE A 102 -6.13 3.40 -16.98
N LYS A 103 -6.74 4.10 -17.94
CA LYS A 103 -6.17 5.31 -18.55
C LYS A 103 -5.97 6.43 -17.54
N SER A 104 -6.97 6.69 -16.70
CA SER A 104 -6.93 7.75 -15.70
C SER A 104 -5.76 7.56 -14.73
N TYR A 105 -5.62 6.36 -14.14
CA TYR A 105 -4.49 6.05 -13.25
C TYR A 105 -3.15 6.11 -13.98
N THR A 106 -3.06 5.52 -15.17
CA THR A 106 -1.83 5.52 -15.97
C THR A 106 -1.37 6.94 -16.31
N ASN A 107 -2.30 7.79 -16.75
CA ASN A 107 -2.01 9.19 -17.08
C ASN A 107 -1.66 10.02 -15.83
N GLY A 108 -2.35 9.78 -14.71
CA GLY A 108 -2.08 10.46 -13.44
C GLY A 108 -0.66 10.19 -12.92
N PHE A 109 -0.15 8.98 -13.10
CA PHE A 109 1.21 8.61 -12.69
C PHE A 109 2.27 8.76 -13.79
N TRP A 110 1.88 9.06 -15.03
CA TRP A 110 2.73 8.99 -16.22
C TRP A 110 4.09 9.69 -16.07
N LYS A 111 4.09 10.91 -15.53
CA LYS A 111 5.31 11.72 -15.36
C LYS A 111 6.32 11.06 -14.41
N GLY A 112 5.85 10.35 -13.38
CA GLY A 112 6.70 9.74 -12.36
C GLY A 112 7.00 8.26 -12.60
N LEU A 113 6.15 7.57 -13.36
CA LEU A 113 6.14 6.10 -13.48
C LEU A 113 7.47 5.49 -13.94
N PHE A 114 8.19 6.18 -14.84
CA PHE A 114 9.40 5.64 -15.48
C PHE A 114 10.72 6.16 -14.88
N THR A 115 10.65 7.07 -13.90
CA THR A 115 11.83 7.76 -13.33
C THR A 115 12.82 6.79 -12.68
N CYS A 116 12.33 5.67 -12.15
CA CYS A 116 13.15 4.68 -11.44
C CYS A 116 14.05 3.83 -12.37
N TYR A 117 13.84 3.88 -13.68
CA TYR A 117 14.67 3.17 -14.66
C TYR A 117 15.96 3.94 -14.99
N ASP A 118 15.90 5.28 -15.01
CA ASP A 118 17.05 6.12 -15.35
C ASP A 118 17.89 6.52 -14.13
N HIS A 119 17.31 6.49 -12.94
CA HIS A 119 17.95 6.95 -11.70
C HIS A 119 18.12 5.79 -10.70
N PRO A 120 19.33 5.23 -10.57
CA PRO A 120 19.59 4.09 -9.67
C PRO A 120 19.24 4.35 -8.19
N HIS A 121 19.22 5.62 -7.77
CA HIS A 121 18.89 6.02 -6.40
C HIS A 121 17.39 6.07 -6.11
N VAL A 122 16.54 6.03 -7.14
CA VAL A 122 15.09 5.98 -6.98
C VAL A 122 14.69 4.50 -6.89
N PRO A 123 14.11 4.05 -5.76
CA PRO A 123 13.74 2.65 -5.61
C PRO A 123 12.70 2.26 -6.65
N ARG A 124 12.98 1.17 -7.39
CA ARG A 124 12.11 0.64 -8.46
C ARG A 124 10.77 0.11 -7.95
N THR A 125 10.72 -0.33 -6.69
CA THR A 125 9.49 -0.81 -6.06
C THR A 125 9.31 -0.18 -4.68
N ASN A 126 8.07 -0.07 -4.23
CA ASN A 126 7.74 0.40 -2.88
C ASN A 126 7.84 -0.72 -1.83
N ASN A 127 8.23 -1.94 -2.22
CA ASN A 127 8.20 -3.13 -1.37
C ASN A 127 9.00 -2.95 -0.07
N ASP A 128 10.18 -2.33 -0.17
CA ASP A 128 11.02 -2.08 1.00
C ASP A 128 10.39 -1.07 1.96
N HIS A 129 9.75 -0.02 1.45
CA HIS A 129 9.00 0.92 2.27
C HIS A 129 7.77 0.26 2.91
N GLU A 130 7.01 -0.54 2.16
CA GLU A 130 5.87 -1.28 2.69
C GLU A 130 6.30 -2.26 3.80
N ARG A 131 7.41 -2.98 3.56
CA ARG A 131 8.01 -3.88 4.53
C ARG A 131 8.48 -3.12 5.76
N PHE A 132 9.15 -1.99 5.59
CA PHE A 132 9.57 -1.09 6.66
C PHE A 132 8.36 -0.64 7.50
N PHE A 133 7.34 -0.05 6.87
CA PHE A 133 6.14 0.41 7.57
C PHE A 133 5.39 -0.73 8.27
N ARG A 134 5.34 -1.92 7.67
CA ARG A 134 4.73 -3.12 8.28
C ARG A 134 5.49 -3.56 9.53
N GLN A 135 6.82 -3.60 9.47
CA GLN A 135 7.66 -3.95 10.63
C GLN A 135 7.47 -2.94 11.76
N THR A 136 7.51 -1.65 11.44
CA THR A 136 7.34 -0.57 12.43
C THR A 136 5.96 -0.61 13.10
N LYS A 137 4.88 -0.78 12.31
CA LYS A 137 3.52 -0.99 12.86
C LYS A 137 3.45 -2.21 13.77
N THR A 138 4.09 -3.31 13.38
CA THR A 138 4.10 -4.55 14.16
C THR A 138 4.81 -4.38 15.49
N ARG A 139 5.99 -3.74 15.50
CA ARG A 139 6.73 -3.43 16.74
C ARG A 139 5.95 -2.48 17.62
N HIS A 140 5.39 -1.41 17.05
CA HIS A 140 4.55 -0.48 17.81
C HIS A 140 3.42 -1.20 18.54
N ARG A 141 2.67 -2.05 17.84
CA ARG A 141 1.59 -2.84 18.43
C ARG A 141 2.06 -3.79 19.52
N ARG A 142 3.24 -4.41 19.38
CA ARG A 142 3.82 -5.27 20.41
C ARG A 142 4.24 -4.49 21.67
N MET A 143 4.74 -3.27 21.50
CA MET A 143 5.16 -2.42 22.62
C MET A 143 3.98 -1.77 23.36
N THR A 144 2.95 -1.32 22.65
CA THR A 144 1.86 -0.52 23.23
C THR A 144 0.53 -1.27 23.38
N GLY A 145 0.38 -2.42 22.72
CA GLY A 145 -0.90 -3.14 22.60
C GLY A 145 -1.93 -2.46 21.68
N LEU A 146 -1.63 -1.27 21.15
CA LEU A 146 -2.58 -0.50 20.35
C LEU A 146 -2.60 -0.95 18.89
N ARG A 147 -3.79 -1.18 18.35
CA ARG A 147 -3.99 -1.47 16.92
C ARG A 147 -3.82 -0.23 16.04
N SER A 148 -4.18 0.95 16.56
CA SER A 148 -4.07 2.22 15.86
C SER A 148 -2.65 2.78 15.95
N TRP A 149 -2.11 3.22 14.81
CA TRP A 149 -0.77 3.80 14.70
C TRP A 149 -0.79 5.32 14.46
N ASN A 150 -1.97 5.90 14.27
CA ASN A 150 -2.13 7.30 13.84
C ASN A 150 -1.58 8.29 14.87
N GLU A 151 -1.92 8.10 16.14
CA GLU A 151 -1.42 8.98 17.20
C GLU A 151 0.11 8.91 17.31
N TYR A 152 0.67 7.72 17.15
CA TYR A 152 2.10 7.52 17.23
C TYR A 152 2.85 8.14 16.04
N ILE A 153 2.32 8.05 14.82
CA ILE A 153 2.91 8.75 13.67
C ILE A 153 2.85 10.26 13.83
N VAL A 154 1.72 10.82 14.27
CA VAL A 154 1.62 12.27 14.51
C VAL A 154 2.60 12.74 15.58
N ARG A 155 2.80 11.93 16.62
CA ARG A 155 3.71 12.27 17.71
C ARG A 155 5.17 12.02 17.37
N SER A 156 5.51 10.91 16.73
CA SER A 156 6.87 10.36 16.65
C SER A 156 7.31 10.02 15.22
N GLY A 157 6.51 10.32 14.20
CA GLY A 157 6.73 9.90 12.81
C GLY A 157 8.09 10.30 12.22
N GLU A 158 8.57 11.50 12.57
CA GLU A 158 9.87 12.00 12.12
C GLU A 158 11.04 11.16 12.62
N PHE A 159 10.94 10.66 13.86
CA PHE A 159 11.98 9.85 14.48
C PHE A 159 11.81 8.36 14.21
N VAL A 160 10.61 7.92 13.79
CA VAL A 160 10.29 6.51 13.55
C VAL A 160 11.21 5.87 12.53
N VAL A 161 11.61 6.62 11.50
CA VAL A 161 12.52 6.15 10.44
C VAL A 161 13.93 5.99 11.00
N PHE A 162 14.35 6.91 11.86
CA PHE A 162 15.69 6.90 12.45
C PHE A 162 15.84 5.88 13.57
N VAL A 163 14.80 5.59 14.36
CA VAL A 163 14.94 4.71 15.54
C VAL A 163 15.37 3.30 15.13
N ASP A 164 14.77 2.75 14.07
CA ASP A 164 15.06 1.37 13.66
C ASP A 164 16.45 1.23 13.03
N ASP A 165 16.92 2.25 12.31
CA ASP A 165 18.28 2.31 11.79
C ASP A 165 19.29 2.60 12.90
N ALA A 166 19.05 3.63 13.71
CA ALA A 166 19.92 4.04 14.81
C ALA A 166 20.19 2.88 15.77
N LEU A 167 19.19 2.09 16.14
CA LEU A 167 19.38 0.94 17.04
C LEU A 167 20.24 -0.20 16.43
N ARG A 168 20.43 -0.22 15.11
CA ARG A 168 21.31 -1.19 14.42
C ARG A 168 22.72 -0.68 14.20
N GLN A 169 22.96 0.63 14.35
CA GLN A 169 24.28 1.20 14.17
C GLN A 169 25.22 0.70 15.28
N PRO A 170 26.50 0.45 14.97
CA PRO A 170 27.48 0.15 16.01
C PRO A 170 27.65 1.35 16.94
N ASP A 171 28.01 1.09 18.19
CA ASP A 171 28.45 2.11 19.14
C ASP A 171 27.42 3.19 19.54
N VAL A 172 26.13 2.87 19.42
CA VAL A 172 25.01 3.78 19.79
C VAL A 172 25.13 4.27 21.23
N LEU A 173 25.50 3.39 22.15
CA LEU A 173 25.62 3.73 23.57
C LEU A 173 26.71 4.79 23.80
N SER A 174 27.89 4.62 23.22
CA SER A 174 28.98 5.60 23.38
C SER A 174 28.63 6.94 22.75
N ARG A 175 27.94 6.93 21.61
CA ARG A 175 27.44 8.17 20.99
C ARG A 175 26.42 8.89 21.85
N LEU A 176 25.51 8.16 22.48
CA LEU A 176 24.55 8.74 23.42
C LEU A 176 25.24 9.27 24.69
N GLN A 177 26.29 8.58 25.16
CA GLN A 177 27.11 9.04 26.29
C GLN A 177 27.92 10.31 25.97
N GLY A 178 28.28 10.53 24.70
CA GLY A 178 28.96 11.74 24.25
C GLY A 178 28.07 12.99 24.18
N VAL A 179 26.76 12.86 24.37
CA VAL A 179 25.83 14.00 24.37
C VAL A 179 25.80 14.63 25.76
N THR A 180 26.09 15.93 25.84
CA THR A 180 26.02 16.66 27.11
C THR A 180 24.57 16.79 27.60
N TYR A 181 24.42 16.95 28.91
CA TYR A 181 23.10 17.09 29.52
C TYR A 181 22.33 18.31 28.98
N GLU A 182 23.03 19.41 28.70
CA GLU A 182 22.43 20.65 28.19
C GLU A 182 21.81 20.43 26.81
N VAL A 183 22.52 19.72 25.92
CA VAL A 183 22.04 19.38 24.57
C VAL A 183 20.82 18.47 24.66
N PHE A 184 20.90 17.43 25.49
CA PHE A 184 19.77 16.52 25.73
C PHE A 184 18.54 17.28 26.28
N HIS A 185 18.74 18.15 27.27
CA HIS A 185 17.66 18.90 27.90
C HIS A 185 17.03 19.90 26.94
N ALA A 186 17.82 20.59 26.12
CA ALA A 186 17.34 21.50 25.08
C ALA A 186 16.45 20.77 24.06
N GLU A 187 16.91 19.62 23.53
CA GLU A 187 16.13 18.82 22.59
C GLU A 187 14.87 18.22 23.23
N ARG A 188 14.94 17.76 24.49
CA ARG A 188 13.76 17.29 25.23
C ARG A 188 12.71 18.40 25.41
N ASN A 189 13.13 19.64 25.65
CA ASN A 189 12.23 20.78 25.76
C ASN A 189 11.61 21.15 24.41
N ARG A 190 12.42 21.17 23.33
CA ARG A 190 11.94 21.37 21.96
C ARG A 190 10.89 20.33 21.58
N TRP A 191 11.16 19.06 21.87
CA TRP A 191 10.23 17.96 21.66
C TRP A 191 8.92 18.13 22.45
N SER A 192 9.03 18.51 23.72
CA SER A 192 7.85 18.70 24.58
C SER A 192 6.97 19.85 24.09
N LYS A 193 7.56 20.98 23.67
CA LYS A 193 6.85 22.11 23.08
C LYS A 193 6.08 21.71 21.81
N ARG A 194 6.71 20.94 20.93
CA ARG A 194 6.06 20.41 19.72
C ARG A 194 4.82 19.57 20.04
N LEU A 195 4.92 18.71 21.07
CA LEU A 195 3.80 17.84 21.46
C LEU A 195 2.68 18.59 22.21
N GLU A 196 2.92 19.83 22.64
CA GLU A 196 1.99 20.59 23.45
C GLU A 196 0.67 20.86 22.71
N GLU A 197 0.73 21.24 21.42
CA GLU A 197 -0.47 21.48 20.61
C GLU A 197 -1.32 20.22 20.46
N ALA A 198 -0.69 19.10 20.10
CA ALA A 198 -1.38 17.82 19.96
C ALA A 198 -2.00 17.38 21.29
N THR A 199 -1.32 17.65 22.40
CA THR A 199 -1.82 17.38 23.75
C THR A 199 -3.00 18.27 24.11
N LYS A 200 -2.96 19.57 23.80
CA LYS A 200 -4.08 20.51 23.96
C LYS A 200 -5.30 20.06 23.14
N ARG A 201 -5.12 19.74 21.87
CA ARG A 201 -6.19 19.21 20.99
C ARG A 201 -6.78 17.91 21.54
N ARG A 202 -5.95 16.97 22.01
CA ARG A 202 -6.42 15.72 22.63
C ARG A 202 -7.24 15.97 23.89
N ARG A 203 -6.78 16.87 24.78
CA ARG A 203 -7.50 17.23 26.01
C ARG A 203 -8.85 17.86 25.71
N PHE A 204 -8.89 18.81 24.76
CA PHE A 204 -10.13 19.42 24.31
C PHE A 204 -11.10 18.38 23.72
N ARG A 205 -10.64 17.51 22.81
CA ARG A 205 -11.49 16.46 22.20
C ARG A 205 -12.02 15.45 23.23
N SER A 206 -11.31 15.23 24.33
CA SER A 206 -11.72 14.28 25.37
C SER A 206 -12.80 14.85 26.29
N ASN A 207 -12.73 16.14 26.65
CA ASN A 207 -13.75 16.83 27.43
C ASN A 207 -13.65 18.34 27.18
N PRO A 208 -14.44 18.88 26.23
CA PRO A 208 -14.36 20.29 25.84
C PRO A 208 -14.69 21.23 27.00
N ALA A 209 -15.77 20.94 27.75
CA ALA A 209 -16.26 21.80 28.82
C ALA A 209 -15.21 21.99 29.93
N LYS A 210 -14.66 20.88 30.45
CA LYS A 210 -13.61 20.91 31.49
C LYS A 210 -12.32 21.58 31.00
N TYR A 211 -12.02 21.45 29.72
CA TYR A 211 -10.83 22.08 29.14
C TYR A 211 -11.00 23.59 29.05
N LEU A 212 -12.16 24.08 28.60
CA LEU A 212 -12.48 25.50 28.51
C LEU A 212 -12.53 26.14 29.89
N GLU A 213 -13.24 25.54 30.85
CA GLU A 213 -13.30 26.00 32.25
C GLU A 213 -11.88 26.16 32.86
N LYS A 214 -10.99 25.20 32.60
CA LYS A 214 -9.60 25.28 33.07
C LYS A 214 -8.80 26.39 32.41
N ILE A 215 -9.10 26.74 31.17
CA ILE A 215 -8.46 27.86 30.47
C ILE A 215 -9.01 29.19 30.98
N GLU A 216 -10.33 29.29 31.13
CA GLU A 216 -11.03 30.46 31.66
C GLU A 216 -10.53 30.79 33.07
N ASN A 217 -10.48 29.80 33.97
CA ASN A 217 -9.95 29.98 35.34
C ASN A 217 -8.48 30.45 35.35
N LYS A 218 -7.65 29.95 34.43
CA LYS A 218 -6.27 30.45 34.29
C LYS A 218 -6.23 31.89 33.79
N TYR A 219 -7.10 32.25 32.86
CA TYR A 219 -7.17 33.59 32.31
C TYR A 219 -7.67 34.58 33.36
N CYS A 220 -8.74 34.26 34.07
CA CYS A 220 -9.27 35.01 35.22
C CYS A 220 -8.21 35.26 36.31
N ALA A 221 -7.42 34.23 36.64
CA ALA A 221 -6.31 34.37 37.60
C ALA A 221 -5.17 35.28 37.10
N LEU A 222 -4.93 35.35 35.78
CA LEU A 222 -3.91 36.22 35.19
C LEU A 222 -4.35 37.69 35.10
N ILE A 223 -5.66 37.93 34.98
CA ILE A 223 -6.26 39.28 34.89
C ILE A 223 -6.76 39.80 36.24
N GLY A 224 -6.61 39.04 37.33
CA GLY A 224 -6.99 39.45 38.69
C GLY A 224 -8.49 39.47 38.96
N LEU A 225 -9.29 38.85 38.11
CA LEU A 225 -10.72 38.63 38.35
C LEU A 225 -10.87 37.28 39.05
N SER A 226 -10.87 37.27 40.38
CA SER A 226 -11.21 36.08 41.18
C SER A 226 -12.71 36.01 41.42
#